data_AF-A0A2J6XE20-F1
#
_entry.id   AF-A0A2J6XE20-F1
#
_cell.length_a   1.000
_cell.length_b   1.000
_cell.length_c   1.000
_cell.angle_alpha   90.00
_cell.angle_beta   90.00
_cell.angle_gamma   90.00
#
_symmetry.space_group_name_H-M   'P 1'
#
loop_
_entity.id
_entity.type
_entity.pdbx_description
1 polymer ?
#
loop_
_entity_poly.entity_id
_entity_poly.type
_entity_poly.pdbx_seq_one_letter_code
_entity_poly.pdbx_strand_id
1 'polypeptide(L)'
;MRRLLILCLIILLLSPLPVAANTAAGQPTIFRETSHTLAYAFREFYDRQGGLPIFGYPLTEVFIEDGRPVQYFERARFEWHADLALVQVGHLGRWAATMYADHPAFVPLPTAPAHADFFPETGHSLSGAFRTFWWQNGGLPTFGFPLSEPFETIDENSQPRVVQFFERARFEWHPQNQPRYQVLLGHLGRAWLAAHPAPEWSLQPVTSGDAAWAAVRPTRVRVPRIGVDTEVVSAGFSFGVWDVPRYTAVHYWPISGYPGTTGNI
;
A
#
# COMPACT_ATOMS: atom_id res chain seq x y z
N MET A 1 47.41 41.88 17.87
CA MET A 1 47.30 42.07 16.40
C MET A 1 47.44 40.71 15.71
N ARG A 2 46.44 40.36 14.89
CA ARG A 2 46.47 39.45 13.72
C ARG A 2 46.89 37.98 13.87
N ARG A 3 45.90 37.08 13.67
CA ARG A 3 45.76 36.09 12.56
C ARG A 3 46.59 34.79 12.76
N LEU A 4 45.98 33.61 12.86
CA LEU A 4 45.48 32.86 11.70
C LEU A 4 44.45 31.79 12.14
N LEU A 5 43.22 31.86 11.60
CA LEU A 5 42.27 30.75 11.57
C LEU A 5 42.69 29.78 10.45
N ILE A 6 42.74 28.47 10.72
CA ILE A 6 42.64 27.43 9.70
C ILE A 6 41.28 26.76 9.89
N LEU A 7 40.34 27.12 9.01
CA LEU A 7 39.02 26.54 8.89
C LEU A 7 39.10 25.42 7.85
N CYS A 8 39.11 24.15 8.27
CA CYS A 8 38.93 23.02 7.36
C CYS A 8 37.46 22.95 6.93
N LEU A 9 37.15 23.55 5.78
CA LEU A 9 35.87 23.44 5.12
C LEU A 9 35.84 22.13 4.32
N ILE A 10 35.28 21.07 4.90
CA ILE A 10 34.92 19.85 4.15
C ILE A 10 33.63 20.19 3.38
N ILE A 11 33.76 20.55 2.11
CA ILE A 11 32.64 20.58 1.17
C ILE A 11 32.34 19.12 0.82
N LEU A 12 31.31 18.54 1.44
CA LEU A 12 30.68 17.32 0.95
C LEU A 12 30.02 17.65 -0.40
N LEU A 13 30.71 17.33 -1.50
CA LEU A 13 30.10 17.14 -2.81
C LEU A 13 29.18 15.91 -2.71
N LEU A 14 27.93 16.12 -2.29
CA LEU A 14 26.86 15.16 -2.55
C LEU A 14 26.60 15.17 -4.05
N SER A 15 27.30 14.31 -4.79
CA SER A 15 26.84 13.91 -6.11
C SER A 15 25.43 13.32 -5.93
N PRO A 16 24.39 13.85 -6.59
CA PRO A 16 23.07 13.23 -6.51
C PRO A 16 23.24 11.80 -7.03
N LEU A 17 22.99 10.81 -6.17
CA LEU A 17 22.91 9.43 -6.61
C LEU A 17 21.86 9.37 -7.73
N PRO A 18 22.16 8.76 -8.88
CA PRO A 18 21.17 8.62 -9.93
C PRO A 18 19.98 7.85 -9.37
N VAL A 19 18.82 8.50 -9.31
CA VAL A 19 17.55 7.84 -9.01
C VAL A 19 17.20 7.03 -10.25
N ALA A 20 17.60 5.77 -10.28
CA ALA A 20 17.15 4.86 -11.32
C ALA A 20 15.69 4.48 -11.03
N ALA A 21 14.79 4.77 -11.98
CA ALA A 21 13.43 4.25 -11.91
C ALA A 21 13.47 2.72 -11.96
N ASN A 22 12.85 2.04 -11.00
CA ASN A 22 12.71 0.58 -11.03
C ASN A 22 11.69 0.17 -12.10
N THR A 23 12.14 0.12 -13.36
CA THR A 23 11.32 -0.24 -14.51
C THR A 23 10.82 -1.69 -14.45
N ALA A 24 11.49 -2.56 -13.70
CA ALA A 24 11.07 -3.94 -13.51
C ALA A 24 9.75 -4.02 -12.76
N ALA A 25 9.52 -3.17 -11.76
CA ALA A 25 8.22 -3.10 -11.06
C ALA A 25 7.10 -2.65 -12.00
N GLY A 26 7.39 -1.82 -13.00
CA GLY A 26 6.42 -1.39 -14.02
C GLY A 26 5.94 -2.51 -14.96
N GLN A 27 6.67 -3.63 -15.06
CA GLN A 27 6.22 -4.81 -15.80
C GLN A 27 5.20 -5.59 -14.95
N PRO A 28 3.96 -5.80 -15.42
CA PRO A 28 2.97 -6.51 -14.64
C PRO A 28 3.33 -7.98 -14.42
N THR A 29 3.21 -8.43 -13.18
CA THR A 29 3.28 -9.85 -12.80
C THR A 29 1.88 -10.42 -12.70
N ILE A 30 1.62 -11.55 -13.33
CA ILE A 30 0.34 -12.27 -13.23
C ILE A 30 0.46 -13.33 -12.15
N PHE A 31 -0.45 -13.33 -11.19
CA PHE A 31 -0.61 -14.39 -10.21
C PHE A 31 -1.58 -15.42 -10.77
N ARG A 32 -1.12 -16.64 -11.04
CA ARG A 32 -1.95 -17.66 -11.72
C ARG A 32 -3.07 -18.19 -10.83
N GLU A 33 -2.86 -18.13 -9.52
CA GLU A 33 -3.78 -18.58 -8.49
C GLU A 33 -5.08 -17.78 -8.48
N THR A 34 -5.00 -16.49 -8.81
CA THR A 34 -6.17 -15.58 -8.86
C THR A 34 -6.41 -14.97 -10.24
N SER A 35 -5.47 -15.14 -11.17
CA SER A 35 -5.46 -14.53 -12.49
C SER A 35 -5.55 -12.99 -12.48
N HIS A 36 -5.00 -12.38 -11.43
CA HIS A 36 -4.87 -10.93 -11.31
C HIS A 36 -3.43 -10.45 -11.50
N THR A 37 -3.27 -9.19 -11.91
CA THR A 37 -1.94 -8.60 -12.10
C THR A 37 -1.49 -7.74 -10.93
N LEU A 38 -0.18 -7.54 -10.83
CA LEU A 38 0.44 -6.59 -9.91
C LEU A 38 1.58 -5.86 -10.60
N ALA A 39 1.59 -4.53 -10.54
CA ALA A 39 2.55 -3.70 -11.24
C ALA A 39 2.83 -2.37 -10.53
N TYR A 40 3.84 -1.65 -11.02
CA TYR A 40 4.29 -0.32 -10.61
C TYR A 40 4.46 -0.17 -9.10
N ALA A 41 3.97 0.93 -8.53
CA ALA A 41 4.14 1.27 -7.13
C ALA A 41 3.54 0.21 -6.20
N PHE A 42 2.42 -0.41 -6.57
CA PHE A 42 1.82 -1.49 -5.79
C PHE A 42 2.70 -2.74 -5.77
N ARG A 43 3.31 -3.11 -6.92
CA ARG A 43 4.29 -4.20 -6.96
C ARG A 43 5.52 -3.89 -6.13
N GLU A 44 6.09 -2.70 -6.29
CA GLU A 44 7.26 -2.29 -5.54
C GLU A 44 7.01 -2.31 -4.02
N PHE A 45 5.85 -1.79 -3.60
CA PHE A 45 5.44 -1.83 -2.20
C PHE A 45 5.24 -3.27 -1.70
N TYR A 46 4.51 -4.10 -2.46
CA TYR A 46 4.29 -5.51 -2.14
C TYR A 46 5.60 -6.26 -1.93
N ASP A 47 6.53 -6.17 -2.89
CA ASP A 47 7.81 -6.87 -2.86
C ASP A 47 8.68 -6.42 -1.67
N ARG A 48 8.67 -5.12 -1.35
CA ARG A 48 9.43 -4.55 -0.22
C ARG A 48 8.83 -4.88 1.15
N GLN A 49 7.51 -5.02 1.24
CA GLN A 49 6.79 -5.18 2.52
C GLN A 49 6.47 -6.64 2.86
N GLY A 50 7.21 -7.59 2.25
CA GLY A 50 7.13 -9.02 2.57
C GLY A 50 6.22 -9.84 1.66
N GLY A 51 5.54 -9.20 0.70
CA GLY A 51 4.84 -9.84 -0.40
C GLY A 51 3.79 -10.88 0.02
N LEU A 52 3.82 -12.05 -0.64
CA LEU A 52 2.80 -13.10 -0.52
C LEU A 52 2.54 -13.57 0.93
N PRO A 53 3.58 -13.85 1.75
CA PRO A 53 3.38 -14.17 3.17
C PRO A 53 2.59 -13.13 3.97
N ILE A 54 2.65 -11.85 3.61
CA ILE A 54 2.03 -10.77 4.38
C ILE A 54 0.66 -10.42 3.80
N PHE A 55 0.57 -10.16 2.50
CA PHE A 55 -0.66 -9.61 1.90
C PHE A 55 -1.53 -10.67 1.21
N GLY A 56 -0.96 -11.83 0.89
CA GLY A 56 -1.62 -12.84 0.06
C GLY A 56 -1.77 -12.41 -1.41
N TYR A 57 -2.55 -13.16 -2.17
CA TYR A 57 -2.72 -12.91 -3.60
C TYR A 57 -3.56 -11.65 -3.88
N PRO A 58 -3.33 -10.95 -5.01
CA PRO A 58 -4.25 -9.93 -5.49
C PRO A 58 -5.61 -10.56 -5.83
N LEU A 59 -6.69 -9.86 -5.50
CA LEU A 59 -8.09 -10.26 -5.71
C LEU A 59 -8.84 -9.35 -6.70
N THR A 60 -8.21 -8.25 -7.10
CA THR A 60 -8.74 -7.33 -8.10
C THR A 60 -7.60 -6.84 -8.98
N GLU A 61 -7.92 -6.31 -10.14
CA GLU A 61 -7.07 -5.30 -10.80
C GLU A 61 -7.10 -3.99 -10.01
N VAL A 62 -6.20 -3.07 -10.35
CA VAL A 62 -6.27 -1.70 -9.83
C VAL A 62 -7.58 -1.08 -10.31
N PHE A 63 -8.28 -0.30 -9.49
CA PHE A 63 -9.41 0.52 -9.91
C PHE A 63 -9.49 1.81 -9.09
N ILE A 64 -10.37 2.74 -9.45
CA ILE A 64 -10.57 3.98 -8.71
C ILE A 64 -11.67 3.80 -7.66
N GLU A 65 -11.34 4.07 -6.41
CA GLU A 65 -12.25 4.12 -5.28
C GLU A 65 -11.92 5.36 -4.45
N ASP A 66 -12.94 6.14 -4.05
CA ASP A 66 -12.75 7.41 -3.31
C ASP A 66 -11.72 8.37 -3.93
N GLY A 67 -11.69 8.40 -5.26
CA GLY A 67 -10.76 9.25 -6.03
C GLY A 67 -9.31 8.78 -6.04
N ARG A 68 -9.02 7.57 -5.56
CA ARG A 68 -7.66 6.99 -5.50
C ARG A 68 -7.58 5.66 -6.23
N PRO A 69 -6.44 5.36 -6.90
CA PRO A 69 -6.14 4.00 -7.32
C PRO A 69 -6.03 3.09 -6.09
N VAL A 70 -6.75 1.98 -6.12
CA VAL A 70 -6.74 0.95 -5.09
C VAL A 70 -6.63 -0.42 -5.71
N GLN A 71 -6.08 -1.37 -4.96
CA GLN A 71 -6.09 -2.79 -5.32
C GLN A 71 -6.28 -3.63 -4.07
N TYR A 72 -7.16 -4.63 -4.16
CA TYR A 72 -7.42 -5.53 -3.05
C TYR A 72 -6.61 -6.81 -3.19
N PHE A 73 -6.13 -7.27 -2.05
CA PHE A 73 -5.43 -8.54 -1.85
C PHE A 73 -6.22 -9.38 -0.85
N GLU A 74 -5.83 -10.62 -0.65
CA GLU A 74 -6.50 -11.49 0.32
C GLU A 74 -6.57 -10.87 1.71
N ARG A 75 -5.49 -10.21 2.15
CA ARG A 75 -5.32 -9.72 3.53
C ARG A 75 -5.29 -8.20 3.67
N ALA A 76 -5.32 -7.46 2.56
CA ALA A 76 -5.09 -6.02 2.57
C ALA A 76 -5.78 -5.30 1.39
N ARG A 77 -5.92 -3.98 1.53
CA ARG A 77 -6.20 -3.04 0.43
C ARG A 77 -4.98 -2.14 0.31
N PHE A 78 -4.44 -1.98 -0.89
CA PHE A 78 -3.43 -0.96 -1.17
C PHE A 78 -4.09 0.27 -1.76
N GLU A 79 -3.60 1.43 -1.35
CA GLU A 79 -4.09 2.74 -1.76
C GLU A 79 -2.90 3.57 -2.24
N TRP A 80 -3.03 4.18 -3.42
CA TRP A 80 -2.08 5.18 -3.88
C TRP A 80 -2.47 6.57 -3.38
N HIS A 81 -1.57 7.19 -2.61
CA HIS A 81 -1.73 8.55 -2.10
C HIS A 81 -0.84 9.49 -2.93
N ALA A 82 -1.44 10.13 -3.93
CA ALA A 82 -0.73 10.93 -4.94
C ALA A 82 -0.09 12.20 -4.35
N ASP A 83 -0.71 12.78 -3.33
CA ASP A 83 -0.22 13.91 -2.55
C ASP A 83 1.07 13.60 -1.77
N LEU A 84 1.21 12.34 -1.34
CA LEU A 84 2.37 11.85 -0.62
C LEU A 84 3.35 11.04 -1.50
N ALA A 85 2.98 10.80 -2.75
CA ALA A 85 3.69 9.94 -3.70
C ALA A 85 4.07 8.57 -3.12
N LEU A 86 3.17 7.93 -2.37
CA LEU A 86 3.42 6.65 -1.74
C LEU A 86 2.20 5.72 -1.75
N VAL A 87 2.46 4.43 -1.53
CA VAL A 87 1.45 3.41 -1.30
C VAL A 87 1.24 3.26 0.19
N GLN A 88 -0.02 3.21 0.63
CA GLN A 88 -0.40 2.85 1.99
C GLN A 88 -1.29 1.61 1.99
N VAL A 89 -1.24 0.86 3.09
CA VAL A 89 -2.26 -0.15 3.36
C VAL A 89 -3.49 0.56 3.95
N GLY A 90 -4.65 0.25 3.39
CA GLY A 90 -5.93 0.80 3.80
C GLY A 90 -6.37 0.34 5.19
N HIS A 91 -7.32 1.07 5.77
CA HIS A 91 -7.77 0.88 7.15
C HIS A 91 -8.76 -0.28 7.36
N LEU A 92 -8.52 -1.43 6.73
CA LEU A 92 -9.41 -2.59 6.83
C LEU A 92 -9.45 -3.17 8.26
N GLY A 93 -8.37 -3.02 9.02
CA GLY A 93 -8.35 -3.42 10.43
C GLY A 93 -9.30 -2.60 11.30
N ARG A 94 -9.37 -1.29 11.08
CA ARG A 94 -10.36 -0.40 11.73
C ARG A 94 -11.78 -0.77 11.36
N TRP A 95 -12.05 -1.08 10.08
CA TRP A 95 -13.37 -1.58 9.67
C TRP A 95 -13.73 -2.87 10.40
N ALA A 96 -12.86 -3.87 10.39
CA ALA A 96 -13.13 -5.16 11.01
C ALA A 96 -13.30 -5.05 12.54
N ALA A 97 -12.58 -4.12 13.18
CA ALA A 97 -12.71 -3.81 14.61
C ALA A 97 -14.11 -3.32 15.00
N THR A 98 -14.89 -2.73 14.08
CA THR A 98 -16.26 -2.27 14.40
C THR A 98 -17.18 -3.41 14.86
N MET A 99 -16.91 -4.65 14.43
CA MET A 99 -17.66 -5.83 14.86
C MET A 99 -17.38 -6.23 16.33
N TYR A 100 -16.36 -5.64 16.95
CA TYR A 100 -15.89 -5.97 18.29
C TYR A 100 -15.84 -4.74 19.20
N ALA A 101 -16.56 -3.65 18.86
CA ALA A 101 -16.48 -2.39 19.59
C ALA A 101 -16.79 -2.52 21.10
N ASP A 102 -17.67 -3.45 21.48
CA ASP A 102 -18.05 -3.70 22.87
C ASP A 102 -17.16 -4.75 23.57
N HIS A 103 -16.17 -5.33 22.86
CA HIS A 103 -15.31 -6.36 23.43
C HIS A 103 -14.25 -5.74 24.36
N PRO A 104 -14.02 -6.29 25.58
CA PRO A 104 -13.10 -5.70 26.57
C PRO A 104 -11.67 -5.45 26.06
N ALA A 105 -11.20 -6.24 25.09
CA ALA A 105 -9.88 -6.06 24.49
C ALA A 105 -9.71 -4.73 23.73
N PHE A 106 -10.80 -4.07 23.34
CA PHE A 106 -10.78 -2.76 22.67
C PHE A 106 -10.86 -1.59 23.65
N VAL A 107 -10.93 -1.86 24.95
CA VAL A 107 -10.86 -0.81 25.97
C VAL A 107 -9.39 -0.40 26.17
N PRO A 108 -9.05 0.90 26.01
CA PRO A 108 -7.69 1.38 26.23
C PRO A 108 -7.18 1.04 27.63
N LEU A 109 -5.93 0.60 27.70
CA LEU A 109 -5.26 0.33 28.97
C LEU A 109 -4.92 1.64 29.67
N PRO A 110 -5.09 1.72 31.01
CA PRO A 110 -4.79 2.93 31.77
C PRO A 110 -3.28 3.22 31.87
N THR A 111 -2.44 2.18 31.76
CA THR A 111 -0.98 2.28 31.91
C THR A 111 -0.27 1.26 31.04
N ALA A 112 0.97 1.56 30.64
CA ALA A 112 1.82 0.65 29.88
C ALA A 112 2.08 -0.67 30.63
N PRO A 113 1.75 -1.84 30.04
CA PRO A 113 2.08 -3.13 30.63
C PRO A 113 3.60 -3.36 30.69
N ALA A 114 4.05 -4.12 31.70
CA ALA A 114 5.45 -4.55 31.77
C ALA A 114 5.80 -5.44 30.56
N HIS A 115 6.97 -5.20 29.96
CA HIS A 115 7.49 -5.93 28.80
C HIS A 115 6.68 -5.81 27.49
N ALA A 116 5.82 -4.79 27.38
CA ALA A 116 5.10 -4.45 26.16
C ALA A 116 5.55 -3.10 25.58
N ASP A 117 5.46 -2.93 24.27
CA ASP A 117 5.49 -1.61 23.64
C ASP A 117 4.09 -1.00 23.78
N PHE A 118 3.97 0.12 24.50
CA PHE A 118 2.70 0.81 24.71
C PHE A 118 2.55 2.01 23.78
N PHE A 119 1.39 2.15 23.17
CA PHE A 119 1.08 3.20 22.19
C PHE A 119 0.07 4.18 22.81
N PRO A 120 0.50 5.35 23.33
CA PRO A 120 -0.40 6.31 23.96
C PRO A 120 -1.45 6.89 23.01
N GLU A 121 -1.22 6.83 21.69
CA GLU A 121 -2.14 7.30 20.65
C GLU A 121 -3.46 6.53 20.65
N THR A 122 -3.43 5.25 21.02
CA THR A 122 -4.61 4.38 21.07
C THR A 122 -4.85 3.78 22.46
N GLY A 123 -3.87 3.88 23.36
CA GLY A 123 -3.88 3.26 24.68
C GLY A 123 -3.77 1.73 24.64
N HIS A 124 -3.22 1.16 23.56
CA HIS A 124 -3.04 -0.28 23.41
C HIS A 124 -1.58 -0.69 23.37
N SER A 125 -1.32 -1.99 23.58
CA SER A 125 0.04 -2.51 23.73
C SER A 125 0.39 -3.63 22.76
N LEU A 126 1.69 -3.84 22.51
CA LEU A 126 2.23 -4.97 21.77
C LEU A 126 3.20 -5.77 22.62
N SER A 127 3.00 -7.09 22.64
CA SER A 127 3.89 -8.03 23.33
C SER A 127 4.08 -9.32 22.52
N GLY A 128 5.02 -10.16 22.98
CA GLY A 128 5.22 -11.51 22.47
C GLY A 128 5.47 -11.62 20.95
N ALA A 129 4.81 -12.60 20.33
CA ALA A 129 4.96 -12.88 18.90
C ALA A 129 4.42 -11.76 18.01
N PHE A 130 3.31 -11.12 18.39
CA PHE A 130 2.74 -10.01 17.63
C PHE A 130 3.63 -8.78 17.62
N ARG A 131 4.26 -8.43 18.75
CA ARG A 131 5.30 -7.37 18.80
C ARG A 131 6.46 -7.66 17.85
N THR A 132 7.00 -8.89 17.91
CA THR A 132 8.11 -9.31 17.06
C THR A 132 7.73 -9.22 15.58
N PHE A 133 6.57 -9.75 15.21
CA PHE A 133 6.07 -9.73 13.84
C PHE A 133 5.84 -8.30 13.34
N TRP A 134 5.23 -7.43 14.16
CA TRP A 134 4.97 -6.04 13.81
C TRP A 134 6.27 -5.30 13.44
N TRP A 135 7.30 -5.41 14.28
CA TRP A 135 8.60 -4.77 14.04
C TRP A 135 9.34 -5.32 12.82
N GLN A 136 9.21 -6.62 12.55
CA GLN A 136 9.92 -7.27 11.45
C GLN A 136 9.27 -7.05 10.08
N ASN A 137 7.98 -6.71 10.03
CA ASN A 137 7.19 -6.67 8.78
C ASN A 137 6.66 -5.26 8.44
N GLY A 138 7.41 -4.22 8.84
CA GLY A 138 7.17 -2.84 8.40
C GLY A 138 6.47 -1.94 9.41
N GLY A 139 6.01 -2.48 10.55
CA GLY A 139 5.53 -1.71 11.69
C GLY A 139 4.41 -0.71 11.37
N LEU A 140 4.56 0.52 11.87
CA LEU A 140 3.53 1.55 11.80
C LEU A 140 3.10 1.88 10.36
N PRO A 141 4.01 2.06 9.38
CA PRO A 141 3.64 2.22 7.97
C PRO A 141 2.72 1.14 7.41
N THR A 142 2.93 -0.13 7.78
CA THR A 142 2.20 -1.26 7.20
C THR A 142 0.92 -1.58 7.97
N PHE A 143 0.99 -1.61 9.31
CA PHE A 143 -0.10 -2.11 10.15
C PHE A 143 -0.86 -1.01 10.88
N GLY A 144 -0.24 0.16 11.07
CA GLY A 144 -0.76 1.22 11.92
C GLY A 144 -0.68 0.88 13.41
N PHE A 145 -1.37 1.67 14.23
CA PHE A 145 -1.40 1.47 15.68
C PHE A 145 -2.24 0.24 16.07
N PRO A 146 -1.94 -0.42 17.21
CA PRO A 146 -2.84 -1.42 17.78
C PRO A 146 -4.17 -0.75 18.19
N LEU A 147 -5.27 -1.47 17.94
CA LEU A 147 -6.64 -1.07 18.29
C LEU A 147 -7.26 -1.95 19.38
N SER A 148 -6.59 -3.03 19.75
CA SER A 148 -7.01 -3.93 20.81
C SER A 148 -5.81 -4.55 21.50
N GLU A 149 -6.03 -5.14 22.67
CA GLU A 149 -5.15 -6.18 23.21
C GLU A 149 -5.41 -7.52 22.49
N PRO A 150 -4.51 -8.51 22.60
CA PRO A 150 -4.77 -9.85 22.07
C PRO A 150 -5.94 -10.55 22.78
N PHE A 151 -6.82 -11.20 22.04
CA PHE A 151 -7.94 -11.98 22.59
C PHE A 151 -8.33 -13.16 21.70
N GLU A 152 -9.06 -14.13 22.25
CA GLU A 152 -9.56 -15.27 21.50
C GLU A 152 -10.86 -14.94 20.75
N THR A 153 -10.92 -15.30 19.47
CA THR A 153 -12.14 -15.27 18.67
C THR A 153 -12.22 -16.52 17.80
N ILE A 154 -13.34 -16.71 17.10
CA ILE A 154 -13.50 -17.80 16.14
C ILE A 154 -13.14 -17.25 14.75
N ASP A 155 -12.21 -17.91 14.06
CA ASP A 155 -11.84 -17.56 12.68
C ASP A 155 -12.88 -18.02 11.65
N GLU A 156 -12.70 -17.65 10.38
CA GLU A 156 -13.58 -18.05 9.28
C GLU A 156 -13.77 -19.56 9.10
N ASN A 157 -12.89 -20.40 9.67
CA ASN A 157 -12.95 -21.86 9.62
C ASN A 157 -13.53 -22.47 10.90
N SER A 158 -14.19 -21.66 11.73
CA SER A 158 -14.75 -22.09 13.02
C SER A 158 -13.70 -22.57 14.03
N GLN A 159 -12.44 -22.12 13.92
CA GLN A 159 -11.38 -22.48 14.85
C GLN A 159 -11.08 -21.35 15.84
N PRO A 160 -10.80 -21.65 17.12
CA PRO A 160 -10.38 -20.64 18.07
C PRO A 160 -9.01 -20.09 17.67
N ARG A 161 -8.91 -18.76 17.66
CA ARG A 161 -7.75 -18.01 17.22
C ARG A 161 -7.47 -16.88 18.19
N VAL A 162 -6.22 -16.76 18.65
CA VAL A 162 -5.78 -15.52 19.30
C VAL A 162 -5.53 -14.49 18.21
N VAL A 163 -6.17 -13.34 18.32
CA VAL A 163 -6.10 -12.23 17.37
C VAL A 163 -5.77 -10.93 18.05
N GLN A 164 -5.18 -9.99 17.31
CA GLN A 164 -5.05 -8.60 17.72
C GLN A 164 -5.35 -7.69 16.53
N PHE A 165 -6.12 -6.63 16.77
CA PHE A 165 -6.50 -5.68 15.73
C PHE A 165 -5.57 -4.48 15.71
N PHE A 166 -5.32 -4.00 14.50
CA PHE A 166 -4.54 -2.81 14.20
C PHE A 166 -5.34 -1.93 13.24
N GLU A 167 -4.90 -0.70 13.01
CA GLU A 167 -5.63 0.20 12.11
C GLU A 167 -5.79 -0.35 10.68
N ARG A 168 -4.79 -1.10 10.20
CA ARG A 168 -4.73 -1.57 8.80
C ARG A 168 -4.82 -3.09 8.66
N ALA A 169 -4.73 -3.85 9.76
CA ALA A 169 -4.67 -5.30 9.71
C ALA A 169 -5.28 -5.97 10.96
N ARG A 170 -5.53 -7.28 10.86
CA ARG A 170 -5.79 -8.17 12.00
C ARG A 170 -4.69 -9.23 12.02
N PHE A 171 -3.97 -9.35 13.11
CA PHE A 171 -2.99 -10.43 13.30
C PHE A 171 -3.68 -11.64 13.88
N GLU A 172 -3.22 -12.81 13.47
CA GLU A 172 -3.74 -14.11 13.90
C GLU A 172 -2.58 -15.01 14.30
N TRP A 173 -2.75 -15.71 15.42
CA TRP A 173 -1.76 -16.66 15.93
C TRP A 173 -2.03 -18.10 15.46
N HIS A 174 -1.05 -18.71 14.81
CA HIS A 174 -1.09 -20.04 14.19
C HIS A 174 0.03 -20.91 14.77
N PRO A 175 -0.07 -21.41 16.02
CA PRO A 175 1.03 -22.10 16.69
C PRO A 175 1.45 -23.41 16.01
N GLN A 176 0.55 -24.01 15.23
CA GLN A 176 0.81 -25.24 14.48
C GLN A 176 1.69 -25.03 13.24
N ASN A 177 1.86 -23.77 12.80
CA ASN A 177 2.71 -23.44 11.66
C ASN A 177 4.20 -23.44 12.05
N GLN A 178 5.07 -23.51 11.04
CA GLN A 178 6.51 -23.26 11.24
C GLN A 178 6.72 -21.87 11.88
N PRO A 179 7.73 -21.67 12.75
CA PRO A 179 7.91 -20.44 13.52
C PRO A 179 7.75 -19.13 12.75
N ARG A 180 8.28 -19.06 11.52
CA ARG A 180 8.21 -17.86 10.67
C ARG A 180 6.81 -17.54 10.11
N TYR A 181 5.84 -18.45 10.27
CA TYR A 181 4.46 -18.33 9.78
C TYR A 181 3.43 -18.50 10.91
N GLN A 182 3.86 -18.37 12.17
CA GLN A 182 2.94 -18.46 13.30
C GLN A 182 2.14 -17.17 13.50
N VAL A 183 2.57 -16.04 12.94
CA VAL A 183 1.72 -14.84 12.84
C VAL A 183 1.38 -14.64 11.37
N LEU A 184 0.09 -14.59 11.07
CA LEU A 184 -0.45 -14.28 9.73
C LEU A 184 -1.43 -13.11 9.84
N LEU A 185 -1.63 -12.38 8.74
CA LEU A 185 -2.74 -11.43 8.68
C LEU A 185 -4.03 -12.18 8.33
N GLY A 186 -5.13 -11.78 8.96
CA GLY A 186 -6.47 -12.24 8.61
C GLY A 186 -6.89 -11.78 7.21
N HIS A 187 -7.84 -12.49 6.60
CA HIS A 187 -8.30 -12.28 5.24
C HIS A 187 -9.22 -11.04 5.08
N LEU A 188 -8.80 -9.89 5.60
CA LEU A 188 -9.63 -8.69 5.67
C LEU A 188 -9.96 -8.10 4.29
N GLY A 189 -9.08 -8.22 3.30
CA GLY A 189 -9.37 -7.75 1.94
C GLY A 189 -10.46 -8.58 1.27
N ARG A 190 -10.42 -9.90 1.45
CA ARG A 190 -11.50 -10.81 1.01
C ARG A 190 -12.81 -10.50 1.74
N ALA A 191 -12.76 -10.33 3.05
CA ALA A 191 -13.95 -10.02 3.86
C ALA A 191 -14.58 -8.69 3.45
N TRP A 192 -13.76 -7.66 3.19
CA TRP A 192 -14.24 -6.37 2.72
C TRP A 192 -14.93 -6.49 1.37
N LEU A 193 -14.32 -7.15 0.38
CA LEU A 193 -14.91 -7.32 -0.96
C LEU A 193 -16.24 -8.09 -0.93
N ALA A 194 -16.39 -9.04 0.00
CA ALA A 194 -17.65 -9.75 0.18
C ALA A 194 -18.78 -8.84 0.68
N ALA A 195 -18.46 -7.84 1.52
CA ALA A 195 -19.42 -6.87 2.04
C ALA A 195 -19.60 -5.64 1.12
N HIS A 196 -18.56 -5.27 0.37
CA HIS A 196 -18.50 -4.10 -0.50
C HIS A 196 -17.89 -4.52 -1.84
N PRO A 197 -18.71 -5.03 -2.78
CA PRO A 197 -18.21 -5.52 -4.05
C PRO A 197 -17.48 -4.44 -4.86
N ALA A 198 -16.30 -4.77 -5.36
CA ALA A 198 -15.58 -3.96 -6.34
C ALA A 198 -16.30 -3.95 -7.70
N PRO A 199 -15.96 -3.02 -8.61
CA PRO A 199 -16.48 -3.04 -9.98
C PRO A 199 -16.24 -4.40 -10.64
N GLU A 200 -17.26 -4.95 -11.31
CA GLU A 200 -17.22 -6.30 -11.87
C GLU A 200 -15.98 -6.52 -12.76
N TRP A 201 -15.64 -5.54 -13.61
CA TRP A 201 -14.47 -5.64 -14.49
C TRP A 201 -13.15 -5.80 -13.73
N SER A 202 -13.03 -5.24 -12.52
CA SER A 202 -11.81 -5.34 -11.71
C SER A 202 -11.65 -6.70 -11.07
N LEU A 203 -12.75 -7.46 -10.94
CA LEU A 203 -12.77 -8.83 -10.44
C LEU A 203 -12.57 -9.87 -11.54
N GLN A 204 -12.63 -9.46 -12.81
CA GLN A 204 -12.42 -10.38 -13.93
C GLN A 204 -10.93 -10.73 -14.08
N PRO A 205 -10.60 -12.02 -14.31
CA PRO A 205 -9.26 -12.44 -14.70
C PRO A 205 -8.74 -11.65 -15.91
N VAL A 206 -7.47 -11.25 -15.85
CA VAL A 206 -6.78 -10.62 -16.98
C VAL A 206 -5.74 -11.57 -17.57
N THR A 207 -5.65 -11.61 -18.89
CA THR A 207 -4.73 -12.50 -19.61
C THR A 207 -3.35 -11.87 -19.85
N SER A 208 -3.21 -10.57 -19.64
CA SER A 208 -1.94 -9.84 -19.76
C SER A 208 -1.94 -8.57 -18.89
N GLY A 209 -0.74 -8.08 -18.60
CA GLY A 209 -0.57 -6.76 -18.01
C GLY A 209 -1.19 -5.64 -18.84
N ASP A 210 -1.06 -5.70 -20.16
CA ASP A 210 -1.66 -4.71 -21.07
C ASP A 210 -3.19 -4.69 -20.97
N ALA A 211 -3.83 -5.85 -20.80
CA ALA A 211 -5.28 -5.94 -20.61
C ALA A 211 -5.72 -5.28 -19.30
N ALA A 212 -4.99 -5.51 -18.20
CA ALA A 212 -5.23 -4.83 -16.93
C ALA A 212 -5.08 -3.31 -17.07
N TRP A 213 -4.03 -2.84 -17.73
CA TRP A 213 -3.79 -1.41 -17.95
C TRP A 213 -4.81 -0.76 -18.86
N ALA A 214 -5.28 -1.47 -19.88
CA ALA A 214 -6.34 -0.98 -20.76
C ALA A 214 -7.64 -0.71 -19.99
N ALA A 215 -7.95 -1.53 -18.98
CA ALA A 215 -9.17 -1.40 -18.19
C ALA A 215 -9.20 -0.15 -17.28
N VAL A 216 -8.04 0.27 -16.75
CA VAL A 216 -7.91 1.47 -15.89
C VAL A 216 -7.53 2.74 -16.62
N ARG A 217 -7.16 2.64 -17.90
CA ARG A 217 -6.60 3.78 -18.64
C ARG A 217 -7.65 4.89 -18.76
N PRO A 218 -7.33 6.13 -18.36
CA PRO A 218 -8.21 7.26 -18.65
C PRO A 218 -8.35 7.36 -20.17
N THR A 219 -9.57 7.24 -20.67
CA THR A 219 -9.89 7.39 -22.10
C THR A 219 -10.37 8.80 -22.43
N ARG A 220 -10.63 9.62 -21.40
CA ARG A 220 -11.19 10.97 -21.55
C ARG A 220 -10.77 11.87 -20.40
N VAL A 221 -10.41 13.11 -20.70
CA VAL A 221 -10.12 14.17 -19.72
C VAL A 221 -11.20 15.23 -19.84
N ARG A 222 -11.85 15.54 -18.71
CA ARG A 222 -12.83 16.63 -18.61
C ARG A 222 -12.42 17.61 -17.51
N VAL A 223 -12.18 18.87 -17.87
CA VAL A 223 -11.89 19.97 -16.95
C VAL A 223 -12.89 21.11 -17.23
N PRO A 224 -14.11 21.06 -16.63
CA PRO A 224 -15.19 21.98 -16.98
C PRO A 224 -14.85 23.45 -16.79
N ARG A 225 -14.06 23.78 -15.75
CA ARG A 225 -13.65 25.15 -15.43
C ARG A 225 -12.88 25.87 -16.56
N ILE A 226 -12.25 25.11 -17.47
CA ILE A 226 -11.50 25.63 -18.61
C ILE A 226 -12.03 25.06 -19.93
N GLY A 227 -13.21 24.44 -19.93
CA GLY A 227 -13.85 23.91 -21.14
C GLY A 227 -13.13 22.74 -21.80
N VAL A 228 -12.24 22.02 -21.09
CA VAL A 228 -11.58 20.83 -21.65
C VAL A 228 -12.52 19.63 -21.55
N ASP A 229 -12.77 18.97 -22.68
CA ASP A 229 -13.43 17.68 -22.77
C ASP A 229 -12.88 16.96 -24.02
N THR A 230 -11.88 16.10 -23.82
CA THR A 230 -11.18 15.44 -24.93
C THR A 230 -10.89 13.98 -24.62
N GLU A 231 -10.83 13.16 -25.66
CA GLU A 231 -10.33 11.78 -25.55
C GLU A 231 -8.82 11.78 -25.30
N VAL A 232 -8.37 10.81 -24.51
CA VAL A 232 -6.95 10.54 -24.29
C VAL A 232 -6.50 9.58 -25.37
N VAL A 233 -5.72 10.10 -26.31
CA VAL A 233 -5.14 9.29 -27.38
C VAL A 233 -3.75 8.83 -26.95
N SER A 234 -3.52 7.52 -26.96
CA SER A 234 -2.20 6.96 -26.66
C SER A 234 -1.22 7.27 -27.78
N ALA A 235 -0.33 8.26 -27.58
CA ALA A 235 0.66 8.65 -28.57
C ALA A 235 1.92 7.74 -28.60
N GLY A 236 2.09 6.88 -27.58
CA GLY A 236 3.20 5.92 -27.50
C GLY A 236 3.58 5.56 -26.06
N PHE A 237 4.52 4.63 -25.92
CA PHE A 237 5.20 4.27 -24.67
C PHE A 237 6.71 4.25 -24.97
N SER A 238 7.55 4.86 -24.12
CA SER A 238 9.00 4.90 -24.36
C SER A 238 9.80 4.85 -23.05
N PHE A 239 10.92 4.13 -23.10
CA PHE A 239 11.99 4.19 -22.10
C PHE A 239 13.08 5.14 -22.63
N GLY A 240 13.24 6.35 -22.07
CA GLY A 240 14.34 7.27 -22.44
C GLY A 240 14.02 8.77 -22.42
N VAL A 241 14.92 9.59 -23.01
CA VAL A 241 14.81 11.05 -23.19
C VAL A 241 14.40 11.37 -24.63
N TRP A 242 13.49 12.33 -24.82
CA TRP A 242 12.98 12.75 -26.14
C TRP A 242 13.25 14.24 -26.42
N ASP A 243 13.51 14.56 -27.70
CA ASP A 243 13.37 15.91 -28.26
C ASP A 243 11.91 16.13 -28.69
N VAL A 244 11.24 17.13 -28.11
CA VAL A 244 9.82 17.42 -28.35
C VAL A 244 9.64 18.46 -29.46
N PRO A 245 8.82 18.21 -30.50
CA PRO A 245 8.42 19.23 -31.46
C PRO A 245 7.56 20.30 -30.78
N ARG A 246 7.95 21.57 -30.91
CA ARG A 246 7.39 22.74 -30.19
C ARG A 246 5.90 23.06 -30.44
N TYR A 247 5.16 22.28 -31.24
CA TYR A 247 3.85 22.68 -31.78
C TYR A 247 2.73 21.64 -31.69
N THR A 248 2.81 20.66 -30.80
CA THR A 248 1.69 19.73 -30.55
C THR A 248 1.09 19.93 -29.16
N ALA A 249 -0.25 19.97 -29.09
CA ALA A 249 -1.01 20.03 -27.84
C ALA A 249 -1.04 18.67 -27.13
N VAL A 250 0.15 18.09 -26.89
CA VAL A 250 0.32 16.83 -26.19
C VAL A 250 0.64 17.16 -24.73
N HIS A 251 -0.33 16.94 -23.85
CA HIS A 251 -0.07 16.99 -22.41
C HIS A 251 0.57 15.68 -21.97
N TYR A 252 1.75 15.76 -21.38
CA TYR A 252 2.45 14.62 -20.82
C TYR A 252 1.81 14.20 -19.49
N TRP A 253 1.55 12.91 -19.36
CA TRP A 253 1.46 12.24 -18.07
C TRP A 253 2.68 11.35 -17.95
N PRO A 254 3.75 11.78 -17.25
CA PRO A 254 4.73 10.83 -16.79
C PRO A 254 4.01 9.82 -15.91
N ILE A 255 4.27 8.54 -16.14
CA ILE A 255 3.84 7.46 -15.23
C ILE A 255 4.33 7.72 -13.79
N SER A 256 5.30 8.62 -13.61
CA SER A 256 5.86 9.04 -12.32
C SER A 256 5.83 10.55 -12.04
N GLY A 257 5.02 11.38 -12.70
CA GLY A 257 5.04 12.82 -12.41
C GLY A 257 3.68 13.50 -12.50
N TYR A 258 3.42 14.30 -11.49
CA TYR A 258 2.23 15.10 -11.30
C TYR A 258 2.56 16.60 -11.44
N PRO A 259 1.54 17.46 -11.64
CA PRO A 259 1.70 18.89 -11.91
C PRO A 259 2.39 19.61 -10.75
N GLY A 260 3.44 20.40 -11.05
CA GLY A 260 4.09 21.28 -10.08
C GLY A 260 5.60 21.10 -9.92
N THR A 261 6.22 20.09 -10.54
CA THR A 261 7.69 19.95 -10.55
C THR A 261 8.32 20.80 -11.65
N THR A 262 9.32 21.59 -11.28
CA THR A 262 10.15 22.39 -12.22
C THR A 262 10.81 21.46 -13.24
N GLY A 263 10.52 21.64 -14.52
CA GLY A 263 10.99 20.77 -15.60
C GLY A 263 9.87 20.07 -16.40
N ASN A 264 8.61 20.21 -15.98
CA ASN A 264 7.46 19.89 -16.82
C ASN A 264 7.20 21.08 -17.75
N ILE A 265 7.56 20.93 -19.03
CA ILE A 265 7.13 21.81 -20.13
C ILE A 265 5.77 21.41 -20.66
#